data_AF-A0AAD2K5E6-F1
#
_entry.id   AF-A0AAD2K5E6-F1
#
_cell.length_a   1.000
_cell.length_b   1.000
_cell.length_c   1.000
_cell.angle_alpha   90.00
_cell.angle_beta   90.00
_cell.angle_gamma   90.00
#
_symmetry.space_group_name_H-M   'P 1'
#
loop_
_entity.id
_entity.type
_entity.pdbx_description
1 polymer ?
#
loop_
_entity_poly.entity_id
_entity_poly.type
_entity_poly.pdbx_seq_one_letter_code
_entity_poly.pdbx_strand_id
1 'polypeptide(L)'
;MKKLDPEVITSALIDQATAASVGSRPSPWLAGLRLEDFPGSSRDIQIVHAAHSINSSILSPAAYGDGFTTRKMVEQAHRLGMQVKPWTVNNLEVADDLVRWNVDGIITDYPNVVRRFVQQQGLAVAPKYPKRRVLSCLEAHSH
;
A
#
# COMPACT_ATOMS: atom_id res chain seq x y z
N MET A 1 -9.59 16.13 -0.63
CA MET A 1 -8.65 15.83 -1.74
C MET A 1 -9.38 15.50 -3.02
N LYS A 2 -9.99 14.33 -3.21
CA LYS A 2 -10.64 13.97 -4.49
C LYS A 2 -11.81 14.88 -4.93
N LYS A 3 -12.50 15.53 -4.00
CA LYS A 3 -13.52 16.55 -4.31
C LYS A 3 -12.92 17.81 -4.96
N LEU A 4 -11.65 18.11 -4.67
CA LEU A 4 -10.92 19.26 -5.24
C LEU A 4 -10.23 18.88 -6.55
N ASP A 5 -9.64 17.68 -6.59
CA ASP A 5 -9.00 17.13 -7.78
C ASP A 5 -9.18 15.60 -7.81
N PRO A 6 -10.03 15.07 -8.70
CA PRO A 6 -10.30 13.64 -8.79
C PRO A 6 -9.13 12.83 -9.38
N GLU A 7 -8.17 13.47 -10.06
CA GLU A 7 -7.01 12.79 -10.67
C GLU A 7 -5.93 12.48 -9.64
N VAL A 8 -5.97 13.11 -8.45
CA VAL A 8 -5.03 12.83 -7.39
C VAL A 8 -5.15 11.38 -6.92
N ILE A 9 -4.08 10.61 -7.14
CA ILE A 9 -3.93 9.25 -6.63
C ILE A 9 -3.76 9.34 -5.11
N THR A 10 -4.69 8.74 -4.38
CA THR A 10 -4.64 8.64 -2.92
C THR A 10 -4.26 7.22 -2.49
N SER A 11 -3.53 7.12 -1.38
CA SER A 11 -3.23 5.85 -0.72
C SER A 11 -3.77 5.83 0.70
N ALA A 12 -4.38 4.72 1.09
CA ALA A 12 -4.88 4.47 2.44
C ALA A 12 -3.84 3.61 3.17
N LEU A 13 -3.15 4.20 4.16
CA LEU A 13 -2.15 3.52 4.97
C LEU A 13 -2.82 2.92 6.20
N ILE A 14 -2.45 1.68 6.53
CA ILE A 14 -3.00 0.99 7.69
C ILE A 14 -2.06 -0.11 8.20
N ASP A 15 -2.05 -0.30 9.50
CA ASP A 15 -1.35 -1.36 10.23
C ASP A 15 -2.22 -1.87 11.38
N GLN A 16 -1.71 -2.81 12.18
CA GLN A 16 -2.46 -3.37 13.30
C GLN A 16 -2.84 -2.33 14.36
N ALA A 17 -1.95 -1.38 14.66
CA ALA A 17 -2.15 -0.38 15.71
C ALA A 17 -3.18 0.70 15.28
N THR A 18 -3.09 1.15 14.03
CA THR A 18 -4.00 2.12 13.42
C THR A 18 -5.36 1.50 13.09
N ALA A 19 -5.43 0.19 12.86
CA ALA A 19 -6.68 -0.53 12.73
C ALA A 19 -7.39 -0.78 14.08
N ALA A 20 -6.71 -0.67 15.22
CA ALA A 20 -7.27 -1.04 16.52
C ALA A 20 -8.19 0.04 17.10
N SER A 21 -9.38 -0.38 17.55
CA SER A 21 -10.29 0.46 18.33
C SER A 21 -9.78 0.66 19.76
N VAL A 22 -10.08 1.81 20.36
CA VAL A 22 -9.69 2.12 21.75
C VAL A 22 -10.92 1.96 22.65
N GLY A 23 -11.05 0.80 23.29
CA GLY A 23 -12.26 0.42 24.02
C GLY A 23 -13.47 0.38 23.10
N SER A 24 -14.51 1.16 23.40
CA SER A 24 -15.70 1.28 22.54
C SER A 24 -15.55 2.33 21.43
N ARG A 25 -14.47 3.12 21.41
CA ARG A 25 -14.28 4.18 20.41
C ARG A 25 -13.58 3.64 19.16
N PRO A 26 -13.95 4.13 17.96
CA PRO A 26 -13.20 3.82 16.75
C PRO A 26 -11.73 4.23 16.90
N SER A 27 -10.87 3.66 16.06
CA SER A 27 -9.47 4.11 15.97
C SER A 27 -9.40 5.63 15.71
N PRO A 28 -8.54 6.36 16.43
CA PRO A 28 -8.34 7.79 16.18
C PRO A 28 -7.76 8.09 14.79
N TRP A 29 -7.15 7.09 14.14
CA TRP A 29 -6.51 7.20 12.84
C TRP A 29 -7.48 7.04 11.66
N LEU A 30 -8.69 6.53 11.92
CA LEU A 30 -9.65 6.19 10.87
C LEU A 30 -10.76 7.24 10.70
N ALA A 31 -10.55 8.45 11.23
CA ALA A 31 -11.49 9.56 11.12
C ALA A 31 -12.93 9.21 11.56
N GLY A 32 -13.06 8.35 12.59
CA GLY A 32 -14.34 7.89 13.13
C GLY A 32 -14.93 6.66 12.44
N LEU A 33 -14.32 6.16 11.35
CA LEU A 33 -14.75 4.91 10.72
C LEU A 33 -14.51 3.71 11.63
N ARG A 34 -15.50 2.82 11.69
CA ARG A 34 -15.41 1.50 12.30
C ARG A 34 -15.29 0.47 11.21
N LEU A 35 -14.17 -0.21 11.20
CA LEU A 35 -13.89 -1.24 10.20
C LEU A 35 -14.92 -2.39 10.27
N GLU A 36 -15.44 -2.69 11.45
CA GLU A 36 -16.52 -3.67 11.67
C GLU A 36 -17.86 -3.33 11.01
N ASP A 37 -18.10 -2.07 10.65
CA ASP A 37 -19.33 -1.64 9.97
C ASP A 37 -19.27 -1.89 8.44
N PHE A 38 -18.10 -2.28 7.91
CA PHE A 38 -17.91 -2.52 6.49
C PHE A 38 -18.20 -3.98 6.11
N PRO A 39 -18.64 -4.25 4.86
CA PRO A 39 -18.88 -5.61 4.38
C PRO A 39 -17.63 -6.50 4.49
N GLY A 40 -17.85 -7.79 4.80
CA GLY A 40 -16.80 -8.80 4.84
C GLY A 40 -16.87 -9.69 6.08
N SER A 41 -16.47 -10.95 5.93
CA SER A 41 -16.44 -11.93 7.03
C SER A 41 -15.16 -11.85 7.88
N SER A 42 -14.20 -11.01 7.51
CA SER A 42 -12.88 -10.92 8.14
C SER A 42 -12.33 -9.50 8.08
N ARG A 43 -11.43 -9.19 9.02
CA ARG A 43 -10.88 -7.86 9.22
C ARG A 43 -10.13 -7.32 7.99
N ASP A 44 -9.42 -8.18 7.29
CA ASP A 44 -8.71 -7.85 6.06
C ASP A 44 -9.65 -7.38 4.93
N ILE A 45 -10.80 -8.04 4.76
CA ILE A 45 -11.83 -7.65 3.78
C ILE A 45 -12.53 -6.35 4.19
N GLN A 46 -12.84 -6.21 5.48
CA GLN A 46 -13.40 -4.98 6.05
C GLN A 46 -12.49 -3.76 5.80
N ILE A 47 -11.18 -3.92 6.00
CA ILE A 47 -10.18 -2.88 5.69
C ILE A 47 -10.25 -2.46 4.22
N VAL A 48 -10.34 -3.44 3.32
CA VAL A 48 -10.42 -3.16 1.87
C VAL A 48 -11.68 -2.36 1.53
N HIS A 49 -12.84 -2.74 2.07
CA HIS A 49 -14.08 -2.00 1.86
C HIS A 49 -14.04 -0.60 2.49
N ALA A 50 -13.42 -0.44 3.65
CA ALA A 50 -13.23 0.86 4.27
C ALA A 50 -12.37 1.79 3.38
N ALA A 51 -11.24 1.29 2.87
CA ALA A 51 -10.38 2.04 1.96
C ALA A 51 -11.09 2.40 0.64
N HIS A 52 -11.90 1.48 0.11
CA HIS A 52 -12.70 1.75 -1.08
C HIS A 52 -13.76 2.82 -0.84
N SER A 53 -14.41 2.84 0.33
CA SER A 53 -15.46 3.81 0.66
C SER A 53 -14.99 5.27 0.67
N ILE A 54 -13.72 5.49 0.96
CA ILE A 54 -13.08 6.81 0.90
C ILE A 54 -12.50 7.13 -0.48
N ASN A 55 -12.83 6.33 -1.49
CA ASN A 55 -12.32 6.39 -2.85
C ASN A 55 -10.78 6.34 -2.91
N SER A 56 -10.13 5.52 -2.07
CA SER A 56 -8.68 5.35 -2.20
C SER A 56 -8.32 4.66 -3.52
N SER A 57 -7.26 5.11 -4.19
CA SER A 57 -6.75 4.42 -5.38
C SER A 57 -5.79 3.27 -5.02
N ILE A 58 -5.15 3.37 -3.86
CA ILE A 58 -4.14 2.42 -3.37
C ILE A 58 -4.49 2.02 -1.93
N LEU A 59 -4.36 0.75 -1.61
CA LEU A 59 -4.31 0.23 -0.24
C LEU A 59 -2.85 -0.06 0.12
N SER A 60 -2.37 0.51 1.21
CA SER A 60 -1.01 0.34 1.71
C SER A 60 -1.04 -0.26 3.11
N PRO A 61 -1.20 -1.59 3.23
CA PRO A 61 -1.20 -2.28 4.51
C PRO A 61 0.22 -2.51 5.02
N ALA A 62 0.38 -2.64 6.33
CA ALA A 62 1.64 -3.06 6.90
C ALA A 62 1.99 -4.51 6.53
N ALA A 63 3.25 -4.77 6.23
CA ALA A 63 3.80 -6.10 5.99
C ALA A 63 4.45 -6.71 7.24
N TYR A 64 4.80 -5.89 8.23
CA TYR A 64 5.42 -6.33 9.49
C TYR A 64 4.34 -6.70 10.52
N GLY A 65 4.62 -7.73 11.34
CA GLY A 65 3.69 -8.29 12.33
C GLY A 65 2.76 -9.35 11.73
N ASP A 66 3.12 -10.62 11.91
CA ASP A 66 2.32 -11.85 11.75
C ASP A 66 1.40 -11.98 10.51
N GLY A 67 1.70 -11.29 9.40
CA GLY A 67 0.89 -11.40 8.19
C GLY A 67 -0.34 -10.48 8.18
N PHE A 68 -0.19 -9.24 8.66
CA PHE A 68 -1.25 -8.23 8.56
C PHE A 68 -1.74 -8.03 7.11
N THR A 69 -0.82 -8.00 6.15
CA THR A 69 -1.18 -8.14 4.73
C THR A 69 -1.48 -9.60 4.42
N THR A 70 -2.66 -9.89 3.88
CA THR A 70 -3.07 -11.24 3.50
C THR A 70 -3.32 -11.34 2.00
N ARG A 71 -3.22 -12.55 1.44
CA ARG A 71 -3.61 -12.81 0.04
C ARG A 71 -5.06 -12.39 -0.26
N LYS A 72 -5.98 -12.64 0.68
CA LYS A 72 -7.40 -12.27 0.53
C LYS A 72 -7.60 -10.76 0.46
N MET A 73 -6.83 -10.00 1.24
CA MET A 73 -6.80 -8.55 1.19
C MET A 73 -6.39 -8.06 -0.21
N VAL A 74 -5.32 -8.64 -0.76
CA VAL A 74 -4.80 -8.28 -2.08
C VAL A 74 -5.83 -8.55 -3.17
N GLU A 75 -6.36 -9.78 -3.22
CA GLU A 75 -7.35 -10.17 -4.21
C GLU A 75 -8.64 -9.34 -4.14
N GLN A 76 -9.11 -9.00 -2.93
CA GLN A 76 -10.30 -8.16 -2.76
C GLN A 76 -10.04 -6.72 -3.20
N ALA A 77 -8.86 -6.16 -2.90
CA ALA A 77 -8.52 -4.81 -3.32
C ALA A 77 -8.49 -4.70 -4.85
N HIS A 78 -7.90 -5.69 -5.53
CA HIS A 78 -7.93 -5.77 -6.99
C HIS A 78 -9.34 -5.90 -7.55
N ARG A 79 -10.23 -6.70 -6.92
CA ARG A 79 -11.65 -6.79 -7.32
C ARG A 79 -12.38 -5.45 -7.23
N LEU A 80 -11.96 -4.56 -6.32
CA LEU A 80 -12.50 -3.21 -6.18
C LEU A 80 -11.72 -2.14 -6.96
N GLY A 81 -10.79 -2.56 -7.83
CA GLY A 81 -10.02 -1.66 -8.70
C GLY A 81 -8.92 -0.86 -8.00
N MET A 82 -8.54 -1.24 -6.77
CA MET A 82 -7.44 -0.61 -6.04
C MET A 82 -6.14 -1.37 -6.26
N GLN A 83 -5.02 -0.63 -6.30
CA GLN A 83 -3.68 -1.22 -6.23
C GLN A 83 -3.31 -1.54 -4.76
N VAL A 84 -2.43 -2.51 -4.54
CA VAL A 84 -1.89 -2.84 -3.21
C VAL A 84 -0.39 -2.64 -3.14
N LYS A 85 0.05 -1.80 -2.20
CA LYS A 85 1.48 -1.45 -2.01
C LYS A 85 1.86 -1.51 -0.53
N PRO A 86 2.23 -2.70 -0.01
CA PRO A 86 2.54 -2.88 1.41
C PRO A 86 3.83 -2.17 1.85
N TRP A 87 3.89 -1.83 3.14
CA TRP A 87 5.03 -1.16 3.80
C TRP A 87 5.28 -1.72 5.20
N THR A 88 6.43 -1.57 5.86
CA THR A 88 7.74 -1.49 5.24
C THR A 88 8.27 -2.92 5.10
N VAL A 89 8.45 -3.39 3.86
CA VAL A 89 8.86 -4.77 3.57
C VAL A 89 10.40 -4.85 3.58
N ASN A 90 10.97 -5.20 4.72
CA ASN A 90 12.42 -5.30 4.88
C ASN A 90 12.96 -6.75 4.89
N ASN A 91 12.07 -7.75 4.98
CA ASN A 91 12.41 -9.17 4.88
C ASN A 91 12.11 -9.68 3.46
N LEU A 92 13.08 -10.37 2.83
CA LEU A 92 12.92 -10.95 1.49
C LEU A 92 11.96 -12.14 1.44
N GLU A 93 11.79 -12.89 2.52
CA GLU A 93 10.78 -13.97 2.59
C GLU A 93 9.37 -13.37 2.50
N VAL A 94 9.12 -12.28 3.24
CA VAL A 94 7.86 -11.53 3.16
C VAL A 94 7.71 -10.90 1.77
N ALA A 95 8.78 -10.36 1.19
CA ALA A 95 8.74 -9.84 -0.18
C ALA A 95 8.36 -10.93 -1.19
N ASP A 96 8.86 -12.15 -1.03
CA ASP A 96 8.54 -13.31 -1.88
C ASP A 96 7.06 -13.67 -1.81
N ASP A 97 6.50 -13.74 -0.61
CA ASP A 97 5.06 -13.99 -0.40
C ASP A 97 4.20 -12.91 -1.06
N LEU A 98 4.54 -11.64 -0.83
CA LEU A 98 3.79 -10.52 -1.41
C LEU A 98 3.86 -10.51 -2.94
N VAL A 99 5.04 -10.79 -3.51
CA VAL A 99 5.21 -10.93 -4.97
C VAL A 99 4.35 -12.08 -5.50
N ARG A 100 4.35 -13.24 -4.83
CA ARG A 100 3.49 -14.38 -5.19
C ARG A 100 1.99 -14.06 -5.11
N TRP A 101 1.60 -13.16 -4.21
CA TRP A 101 0.23 -12.66 -4.11
C TRP A 101 -0.09 -11.53 -5.09
N ASN A 102 0.84 -11.18 -5.98
CA ASN A 102 0.68 -10.22 -7.06
C ASN A 102 0.44 -8.77 -6.57
N VAL A 103 1.11 -8.32 -5.51
CA VAL A 103 1.05 -6.91 -5.10
C VAL A 103 1.62 -5.98 -6.18
N ASP A 104 1.05 -4.77 -6.30
CA ASP A 104 1.39 -3.78 -7.33
C ASP A 104 2.68 -3.00 -7.02
N GLY A 105 3.21 -3.14 -5.81
CA GLY A 105 4.43 -2.49 -5.40
C GLY A 105 4.85 -2.87 -3.99
N ILE A 106 6.11 -2.63 -3.67
CA ILE A 106 6.70 -2.87 -2.36
C ILE A 106 7.34 -1.57 -1.89
N ILE A 107 6.98 -1.14 -0.68
CA ILE A 107 7.61 -0.02 0.01
C ILE A 107 8.61 -0.62 1.01
N THR A 108 9.89 -0.27 0.88
CA THR A 108 11.00 -0.87 1.64
C THR A 108 12.07 0.17 1.95
N ASP A 109 12.77 -0.01 3.06
CA ASP A 109 13.97 0.77 3.39
C ASP A 109 15.19 0.32 2.59
N TYR A 110 15.11 -0.85 1.93
CA TYR A 110 16.20 -1.47 1.16
C TYR A 110 15.86 -1.60 -0.33
N PRO A 111 15.56 -0.50 -1.05
CA PRO A 111 15.04 -0.56 -2.42
C PRO A 111 15.99 -1.24 -3.41
N ASN A 112 17.32 -1.13 -3.22
CA ASN A 112 18.29 -1.80 -4.08
C ASN A 112 18.25 -3.33 -3.94
N VAL A 113 18.02 -3.82 -2.71
CA VAL A 113 17.97 -5.25 -2.40
C VAL A 113 16.69 -5.85 -2.98
N VAL A 114 15.53 -5.26 -2.67
CA VAL A 114 14.23 -5.70 -3.19
C VAL A 114 14.20 -5.61 -4.73
N ARG A 115 14.75 -4.54 -5.31
CA ARG A 115 14.84 -4.43 -6.78
C ARG A 115 15.61 -5.61 -7.39
N ARG A 116 16.79 -5.94 -6.87
CA ARG A 116 17.59 -7.05 -7.39
C ARG A 116 16.85 -8.37 -7.24
N PHE A 117 16.22 -8.59 -6.09
CA PHE A 117 15.40 -9.76 -5.81
C PHE A 117 14.26 -9.92 -6.84
N VAL A 118 13.44 -8.89 -7.05
CA VAL A 118 12.34 -8.89 -8.04
C VAL A 118 12.85 -9.13 -9.46
N GLN A 119 14.00 -8.53 -9.84
CA GLN A 119 14.62 -8.77 -11.15
C GLN A 119 15.09 -10.21 -11.33
N GLN A 120 15.61 -10.86 -10.28
CA GLN A 120 16.01 -12.27 -10.33
C GLN A 120 14.82 -13.21 -10.53
N GLN A 121 13.62 -12.78 -10.15
CA GLN A 121 12.37 -13.49 -10.44
C GLN A 121 11.82 -13.23 -11.85
N GLY A 122 12.53 -12.44 -12.68
CA GLY A 122 12.10 -12.12 -14.05
C GLY A 122 10.99 -11.06 -14.13
N LEU A 123 10.68 -10.38 -13.02
CA LEU A 123 9.66 -9.35 -12.97
C LEU A 123 10.22 -7.97 -13.34
N ALA A 124 9.36 -7.15 -13.96
CA ALA A 124 9.71 -5.77 -14.29
C ALA A 124 9.84 -4.93 -13.01
N VAL A 125 10.84 -4.05 -13.01
CA VAL A 125 11.06 -3.06 -11.95
C VAL A 125 11.04 -1.67 -12.52
N ALA A 126 10.64 -0.68 -11.72
CA ALA A 126 10.59 0.72 -12.14
C ALA A 126 11.91 1.15 -12.80
N PRO A 127 11.89 1.90 -13.91
CA PRO A 127 13.12 2.32 -14.58
C PRO A 127 14.00 3.16 -13.65
N LYS A 128 15.32 3.08 -13.81
CA LYS A 128 16.21 4.05 -13.18
C LYS A 128 16.07 5.36 -13.97
N TYR A 129 15.72 6.45 -13.30
CA TYR A 129 15.70 7.76 -13.96
C TYR A 129 17.14 8.16 -14.35
N PRO A 130 17.37 8.66 -15.58
CA PRO A 130 18.69 9.13 -15.97
C PRO A 130 19.10 10.30 -15.08
N LYS A 131 20.28 10.23 -14.44
CA LYS A 131 20.82 11.34 -13.63
C LYS A 131 20.77 12.67 -14.38
N ARG A 132 21.06 12.64 -15.69
CA ARG A 132 21.01 13.81 -16.57
C ARG A 132 19.64 14.51 -16.58
N ARG A 133 18.54 13.76 -16.61
CA ARG A 133 17.18 14.32 -16.59
C ARG A 133 16.87 14.97 -15.24
N VAL A 134 17.28 14.33 -14.15
CA VAL A 134 17.08 14.87 -12.80
C VAL A 134 17.85 16.18 -12.64
N LEU A 135 19.13 16.19 -13.05
CA LEU A 135 19.98 17.37 -12.96
C LEU A 135 19.47 18.52 -13.84
N SER A 136 19.05 18.25 -15.07
CA SER A 136 18.48 19.29 -15.94
C SER A 136 17.19 19.90 -15.40
N CYS A 137 16.33 19.08 -14.76
CA CYS A 137 15.13 19.60 -14.11
C CYS A 137 15.46 20.44 -12.87
N LEU A 138 16.47 20.04 -12.09
CA LEU A 138 16.92 20.80 -10.93
C LEU A 138 17.46 22.17 -11.37
N GLU A 139 18.36 22.21 -12.35
CA GLU A 139 18.91 23.46 -12.89
C GLU A 139 17.81 24.41 -13.37
N ALA A 140 16.78 23.90 -14.06
CA ALA A 140 15.69 24.72 -14.60
C ALA A 140 14.76 25.36 -13.55
N HIS A 141 14.74 24.86 -12.32
CA HIS A 141 13.77 25.26 -11.29
C HIS A 141 14.41 25.68 -9.95
N SER A 142 15.72 25.85 -9.88
CA SER A 142 16.45 26.26 -8.66
C SER A 142 16.74 27.76 -8.58
N HIS A 143 15.96 28.61 -9.25
CA HIS A 143 16.12 30.06 -9.27
C HIS A 143 14.93 30.77 -8.64
#